data_AF-A0A2R3JWP1-F1
#
_entry.id   AF-A0A2R3JWP1-F1
#
_cell.length_a   1.000
_cell.length_b   1.000
_cell.length_c   1.000
_cell.angle_alpha   90.00
_cell.angle_beta   90.00
_cell.angle_gamma   90.00
#
_symmetry.space_group_name_H-M   'P 1'
#
loop_
_entity.id
_entity.type
_entity.pdbx_description
1 polymer ?
#
loop_
_entity_poly.entity_id
_entity_poly.type
_entity_poly.pdbx_seq_one_letter_code
_entity_poly.pdbx_strand_id
1 'polypeptide(L)'
;MTFSTTETDYLIDLLTTQLFTLLTRVTRWQTHSLSQQQYDNQVSEILQPNLTMLQQLAQKLAPTSGDQAQFKALQLGLQKLAQATTYQLTLAQLSQANERRLNRHRH
;
A
#
# COMPACT_ATOMS: atom_id res chain seq x y z
N MET A 1 -18.53 1.61 22.43
CA MET A 1 -17.72 2.84 22.61
C MET A 1 -17.68 3.55 21.28
N THR A 2 -17.98 4.85 21.26
CA THR A 2 -17.91 5.69 20.07
C THR A 2 -16.72 6.62 20.24
N PHE A 3 -15.83 6.68 19.27
CA PHE A 3 -14.71 7.61 19.30
C PHE A 3 -15.21 9.05 19.13
N SER A 4 -14.56 9.98 19.82
CA SER A 4 -14.70 11.41 19.52
C SER A 4 -14.17 11.73 18.13
N THR A 5 -14.52 12.92 17.62
CA THR A 5 -13.98 13.43 16.35
C THR A 5 -12.46 13.51 16.37
N THR A 6 -11.87 14.04 17.44
CA THR A 6 -10.41 14.16 17.57
C THR A 6 -9.71 12.79 17.61
N GLU A 7 -10.26 11.82 18.35
CA GLU A 7 -9.72 10.45 18.35
C GLU A 7 -9.84 9.81 16.96
N THR A 8 -10.96 10.04 16.27
CA THR A 8 -11.17 9.55 14.90
C THR A 8 -10.14 10.13 13.94
N ASP A 9 -9.92 11.43 13.96
CA ASP A 9 -8.97 12.11 13.08
C ASP A 9 -7.53 11.66 13.37
N TYR A 10 -7.16 11.47 14.65
CA TYR A 10 -5.87 10.88 15.02
C TYR A 10 -5.72 9.44 14.50
N LEU A 11 -6.75 8.61 14.60
CA LEU A 11 -6.73 7.26 14.04
C LEU A 11 -6.59 7.29 12.50
N ILE A 12 -7.26 8.22 11.82
CA ILE A 12 -7.13 8.41 10.37
C ILE A 12 -5.68 8.76 9.99
N ASP A 13 -5.00 9.60 10.76
CA ASP A 13 -3.58 9.91 10.55
C ASP A 13 -2.68 8.66 10.69
N LEU A 14 -2.92 7.84 11.71
CA LEU A 14 -2.21 6.57 11.88
C LEU A 14 -2.46 5.59 10.72
N LEU A 15 -3.71 5.48 10.27
CA LEU A 15 -4.03 4.64 9.09
C LEU A 15 -3.36 5.19 7.83
N THR A 16 -3.28 6.51 7.69
CA THR A 16 -2.61 7.18 6.56
C THR A 16 -1.09 6.91 6.57
N THR A 17 -0.47 6.91 7.74
CA THR A 17 0.95 6.53 7.89
C THR A 17 1.20 5.07 7.48
N GLN A 18 0.33 4.15 7.92
CA GLN A 18 0.42 2.74 7.51
C GLN A 18 0.20 2.58 5.99
N LEU A 19 -0.72 3.35 5.42
CA LEU A 19 -0.97 3.37 3.99
C LEU A 19 0.29 3.81 3.21
N PHE A 20 0.97 4.88 3.62
CA PHE A 20 2.22 5.30 2.98
C PHE A 20 3.34 4.26 3.10
N THR A 21 3.39 3.55 4.23
CA THR A 21 4.33 2.43 4.41
C THR A 21 4.07 1.32 3.39
N LEU A 22 2.81 0.96 3.14
CA LEU A 22 2.44 -0.04 2.14
C LEU A 22 2.69 0.45 0.71
N LEU A 23 2.39 1.71 0.39
CA LEU A 23 2.69 2.29 -0.93
C LEU A 23 4.19 2.24 -1.22
N THR A 24 5.03 2.56 -0.23
CA THR A 24 6.49 2.47 -0.35
C THR A 24 6.95 1.03 -0.63
N ARG A 25 6.34 0.03 0.05
CA ARG A 25 6.61 -1.39 -0.22
C ARG A 25 6.22 -1.79 -1.63
N VAL A 26 5.04 -1.36 -2.10
CA VAL A 26 4.57 -1.60 -3.47
C VAL A 26 5.56 -1.05 -4.48
N THR A 27 6.00 0.21 -4.34
CA THR A 27 7.00 0.79 -5.24
C THR A 27 8.30 -0.01 -5.25
N ARG A 28 8.74 -0.50 -4.09
CA ARG A 28 9.93 -1.37 -3.99
C ARG A 28 9.71 -2.70 -4.71
N TRP A 29 8.57 -3.35 -4.55
CA TRP A 29 8.29 -4.60 -5.25
C TRP A 29 8.19 -4.39 -6.77
N GLN A 30 7.56 -3.30 -7.21
CA GLN A 30 7.48 -2.95 -8.63
C GLN A 30 8.84 -2.70 -9.29
N THR A 31 9.85 -2.32 -8.52
CA THR A 31 11.19 -1.98 -9.02
C THR A 31 12.23 -3.08 -8.79
N HIS A 32 12.00 -3.99 -7.84
CA HIS A 32 12.98 -4.99 -7.41
C HIS A 32 12.52 -6.45 -7.51
N SER A 33 11.25 -6.73 -7.76
CA SER A 33 10.81 -8.10 -8.02
C SER A 33 11.47 -8.64 -9.28
N LEU A 34 12.01 -9.86 -9.19
CA LEU A 34 12.73 -10.52 -10.28
C LEU A 34 11.78 -11.22 -11.26
N SER A 35 10.54 -11.44 -10.86
CA SER A 35 9.47 -12.02 -11.66
C SER A 35 8.10 -11.49 -11.21
N GLN A 36 7.09 -11.66 -12.07
CA GLN A 36 5.70 -11.38 -11.71
C GLN A 36 5.25 -12.23 -10.52
N GLN A 37 5.58 -13.52 -10.51
CA GLN A 37 5.23 -14.42 -9.40
C GLN A 37 5.76 -13.91 -8.05
N GLN A 38 6.97 -13.33 -8.01
CA GLN A 38 7.50 -12.77 -6.77
C GLN A 38 6.68 -11.56 -6.32
N TYR A 39 6.27 -10.69 -7.24
CA TYR A 39 5.38 -9.57 -6.93
C TYR A 39 4.02 -10.07 -6.42
N ASP A 40 3.42 -11.04 -7.10
CA ASP A 40 2.10 -11.59 -6.74
C ASP A 40 2.13 -12.24 -5.35
N ASN A 41 3.21 -12.93 -4.98
CA ASN A 41 3.39 -13.48 -3.64
C ASN A 41 3.43 -12.36 -2.57
N GLN A 42 4.14 -11.26 -2.82
CA GLN A 42 4.16 -10.12 -1.88
C GLN A 42 2.78 -9.46 -1.77
N VAL A 43 2.05 -9.39 -2.89
CA VAL A 43 0.68 -8.87 -2.90
C VAL A 43 -0.23 -9.75 -2.05
N SER A 44 -0.22 -11.07 -2.27
CA SER A 44 -1.13 -11.99 -1.58
C SER A 44 -0.81 -12.14 -0.09
N GLU A 45 0.47 -12.23 0.27
CA GLU A 45 0.91 -12.45 1.65
C GLU A 45 0.83 -11.18 2.50
N ILE A 46 1.08 -10.00 1.91
CA ILE A 46 1.26 -8.76 2.68
C ILE A 46 0.23 -7.70 2.29
N LEU A 47 0.12 -7.34 1.01
CA LEU A 47 -0.71 -6.20 0.60
C LEU A 47 -2.20 -6.45 0.81
N GLN A 48 -2.72 -7.58 0.32
CA GLN A 48 -4.13 -7.92 0.35
C GLN A 48 -4.72 -7.94 1.77
N PRO A 49 -4.11 -8.61 2.78
CA PRO A 49 -4.65 -8.61 4.13
C PRO A 49 -4.59 -7.23 4.79
N ASN A 50 -3.51 -6.47 4.58
CA ASN A 50 -3.40 -5.11 5.14
C ASN A 50 -4.39 -4.15 4.50
N LEU A 51 -4.58 -4.21 3.18
CA LEU A 51 -5.55 -3.40 2.46
C LEU A 51 -6.97 -3.69 2.95
N THR A 52 -7.32 -4.96 3.12
CA THR A 52 -8.62 -5.38 3.67
C THR A 52 -8.86 -4.75 5.04
N MET A 53 -7.88 -4.84 5.95
CA MET A 53 -8.00 -4.28 7.29
C MET A 53 -8.11 -2.75 7.26
N LEU A 54 -7.26 -2.07 6.48
CA LEU A 54 -7.31 -0.61 6.36
C LEU A 54 -8.65 -0.12 5.80
N GLN A 55 -9.22 -0.80 4.81
CA GLN A 55 -10.53 -0.48 4.26
C GLN A 55 -11.64 -0.65 5.30
N GLN A 56 -11.62 -1.74 6.07
CA GLN A 56 -12.60 -1.98 7.14
C GLN A 56 -12.52 -0.92 8.24
N LEU A 57 -11.30 -0.54 8.65
CA LEU A 57 -11.10 0.50 9.67
C LEU A 57 -11.53 1.88 9.15
N ALA A 58 -11.16 2.24 7.91
CA ALA A 58 -11.59 3.48 7.30
C ALA A 58 -13.13 3.59 7.21
N GLN A 59 -13.82 2.51 6.87
CA GLN A 59 -15.30 2.48 6.86
C GLN A 59 -15.90 2.71 8.25
N LYS A 60 -15.31 2.15 9.30
CA LYS A 60 -15.76 2.35 10.69
C LYS A 60 -15.56 3.77 11.19
N LEU A 61 -14.51 4.45 10.72
CA LEU A 61 -14.17 5.82 11.12
C LEU A 61 -14.86 6.89 10.27
N ALA A 62 -15.39 6.54 9.10
CA ALA A 62 -16.06 7.47 8.18
C ALA A 62 -17.16 8.33 8.83
N PRO A 63 -18.07 7.79 9.68
CA PRO A 63 -19.18 8.56 10.23
C PRO A 63 -18.78 9.64 11.24
N THR A 64 -17.60 9.52 11.85
CA THR A 64 -17.13 10.39 12.95
C THR A 64 -15.92 11.24 12.56
N SER A 65 -15.47 11.16 11.31
CA SER A 65 -14.35 11.96 10.79
C SER A 65 -14.70 13.45 10.73
N GLY A 66 -13.88 14.27 11.39
CA GLY A 66 -13.99 15.72 11.36
C GLY A 66 -13.26 16.28 10.14
N ASP A 67 -12.04 15.80 9.90
CA ASP A 67 -11.23 16.22 8.76
C ASP A 67 -11.57 15.41 7.49
N GLN A 68 -12.53 15.94 6.74
CA GLN A 68 -12.98 15.36 5.47
C GLN A 68 -11.90 15.39 4.38
N ALA A 69 -10.91 16.29 4.45
CA ALA A 69 -9.83 16.33 3.47
C ALA A 69 -8.84 15.19 3.71
N GLN A 70 -8.46 14.95 4.96
CA GLN A 70 -7.62 13.80 5.33
C GLN A 70 -8.32 12.48 5.03
N PHE A 71 -9.60 12.37 5.35
CA PHE A 71 -10.35 11.15 5.06
C PHE A 71 -10.40 10.84 3.55
N LYS A 72 -10.60 11.86 2.70
CA LYS A 72 -10.53 11.71 1.23
C LYS A 72 -9.13 11.29 0.77
N ALA A 73 -8.06 11.84 1.36
CA ALA A 73 -6.70 11.45 1.04
C ALA A 73 -6.44 9.97 1.36
N LEU A 74 -6.91 9.49 2.52
CA LEU A 74 -6.87 8.07 2.89
C LEU A 74 -7.61 7.21 1.85
N GLN A 75 -8.83 7.61 1.44
CA GLN A 75 -9.60 6.89 0.42
C GLN A 75 -8.88 6.79 -0.93
N LEU A 76 -8.30 7.89 -1.42
CA LEU A 76 -7.50 7.90 -2.64
C LEU A 76 -6.27 6.99 -2.54
N GLY A 77 -5.61 7.00 -1.37
CA GLY A 77 -4.53 6.09 -1.06
C GLY A 77 -4.95 4.62 -1.15
N LEU A 78 -6.10 4.27 -0.55
CA LEU A 78 -6.64 2.91 -0.56
C LEU A 78 -6.98 2.46 -1.98
N GLN A 79 -7.47 3.36 -2.84
CA GLN A 79 -7.69 3.06 -4.25
C GLN A 79 -6.38 2.75 -4.98
N LYS A 80 -5.30 3.50 -4.71
CA LYS A 80 -3.97 3.22 -5.29
C LYS A 80 -3.43 1.86 -4.85
N LEU A 81 -3.59 1.51 -3.57
CA LEU A 81 -3.20 0.18 -3.07
C LEU A 81 -4.06 -0.93 -3.70
N ALA A 82 -5.36 -0.71 -3.91
CA ALA A 82 -6.23 -1.66 -4.59
C ALA A 82 -5.84 -1.87 -6.05
N GLN A 83 -5.44 -0.81 -6.77
CA GLN A 83 -4.91 -0.96 -8.13
C GLN A 83 -3.57 -1.72 -8.15
N ALA A 84 -2.75 -1.57 -7.11
CA ALA A 84 -1.48 -2.28 -7.02
C ALA A 84 -1.65 -3.79 -6.87
N THR A 85 -2.77 -4.30 -6.33
CA THR A 85 -2.96 -5.75 -6.16
C THR A 85 -3.08 -6.50 -7.48
N THR A 86 -3.44 -5.83 -8.56
CA THR A 86 -3.58 -6.42 -9.90
C THR A 86 -2.50 -5.94 -10.88
N TYR A 87 -1.50 -5.23 -10.37
CA TYR A 87 -0.45 -4.63 -11.20
C TYR A 87 0.43 -5.70 -11.87
N GLN A 88 0.70 -5.49 -13.15
CA GLN A 88 1.61 -6.31 -13.94
C GLN A 88 2.93 -5.58 -14.14
N LEU A 89 4.03 -6.21 -13.74
CA LEU A 89 5.37 -5.72 -13.98
C LEU A 89 5.64 -5.67 -15.48
N THR A 90 6.18 -4.55 -15.94
CA THR A 90 6.63 -4.38 -17.31
C THR A 90 7.94 -5.15 -17.55
N LEU A 91 8.21 -5.50 -18.81
CA LEU A 91 9.48 -6.13 -19.21
C LEU A 91 10.69 -5.25 -18.82
N ALA A 92 10.56 -3.94 -18.92
CA ALA A 92 11.62 -3.00 -18.53
C ALA A 92 11.93 -3.09 -17.03
N GLN A 93 10.91 -3.15 -16.17
CA GLN A 93 11.09 -3.31 -14.72
C GLN A 93 11.78 -4.64 -14.39
N LEU A 94 11.35 -5.73 -15.02
CA LEU A 94 11.95 -7.06 -14.83
C LEU A 94 13.41 -7.11 -15.29
N SER A 95 13.71 -6.54 -16.46
CA SER A 95 15.08 -6.45 -16.99
C SER A 95 15.97 -5.65 -16.04
N GLN A 96 15.52 -4.46 -15.61
CA GLN A 96 16.26 -3.61 -14.70
C GLN A 96 16.51 -4.28 -13.33
N ALA A 97 15.53 -4.99 -12.78
CA ALA A 97 15.68 -5.73 -11.53
C ALA A 97 16.73 -6.86 -11.65
N ASN A 98 16.72 -7.58 -12.78
CA ASN A 98 17.67 -8.65 -13.05
C ASN A 98 19.10 -8.14 -13.28
N GLU A 99 19.28 -7.04 -14.00
CA GLU A 99 20.58 -6.39 -14.16
C GLU A 99 21.17 -5.96 -12.81
N ARG A 100 20.36 -5.33 -11.95
CA ARG A 100 20.79 -4.98 -10.59
C ARG A 100 21.18 -6.19 -9.75
N ARG A 101 20.58 -7.37 -9.98
CA ARG A 101 20.98 -8.61 -9.31
C ARG A 101 22.34 -9.09 -9.81
N LEU A 102 22.53 -9.12 -11.12
CA LEU A 102 23.80 -9.57 -11.73
C LEU A 102 24.97 -8.67 -11.34
N ASN A 103 24.79 -7.35 -11.33
CA ASN A 103 25.83 -6.41 -10.94
C ASN A 103 26.22 -6.52 -9.45
N ARG A 104 25.31 -6.98 -8.59
CA ARG A 104 25.60 -7.23 -7.17
C ARG A 104 26.48 -8.47 -6.93
N HIS A 105 26.54 -9.39 -7.88
CA HIS A 105 27.37 -10.61 -7.78
C HIS A 105 28.76 -10.47 -8.43
N ARG A 106 29.06 -9.31 -9.01
CA ARG A 106 30.35 -9.04 -9.70
C ARG A 106 31.36 -8.27 -8.84
N HIS A 107 31.03 -7.98 -7.59
CA HIS A 107 31.88 -7.27 -6.63
C HIS A 107 32.36 -8.19 -5.51
#